data_AF-A0A9P0JPA0-F1
#
_entry.id   AF-A0A9P0JPA0-F1
#
_cell.length_a   1.000
_cell.length_b   1.000
_cell.length_c   1.000
_cell.angle_alpha   90.00
_cell.angle_beta   90.00
_cell.angle_gamma   90.00
#
_symmetry.space_group_name_H-M   'P 1'
#
loop_
_entity.id
_entity.type
_entity.pdbx_description
1 polymer ?
#
loop_
_entity_poly.entity_id
_entity_poly.type
_entity_poly.pdbx_seq_one_letter_code
_entity_poly.pdbx_strand_id
1 'polypeptide(L)'
;MNYTFGKIVADARIVINSLSLECMEEFIHLLRLLSDNNNLRSLYLEPTHCRFDVPYKCINSNEDDPWGIMSLLLPCLPNLVKFSIGCIEDLSYFIEDILKHLDPNKVTHLGLASVKDDPVNYQYCCFDPELLAPFNKLEVII
;
A
#
# COMPACT_ATOMS: atom_id res chain seq x y z
N MET A 1 -18.23 14.61 -12.56
CA MET A 1 -18.64 15.03 -11.20
C MET A 1 -17.37 15.25 -10.40
N ASN A 2 -17.20 16.40 -9.75
CA ASN A 2 -16.08 16.60 -8.82
C ASN A 2 -16.33 15.70 -7.61
N TYR A 3 -15.57 14.61 -7.48
CA TYR A 3 -15.66 13.71 -6.34
C TYR A 3 -15.06 14.40 -5.11
N THR A 4 -15.88 15.20 -4.42
CA THR A 4 -15.49 15.90 -3.19
C THR A 4 -15.03 14.92 -2.12
N PHE A 5 -15.59 13.70 -2.11
CA PHE A 5 -15.25 12.65 -1.13
C PHE A 5 -13.76 12.32 -1.12
N GLY A 6 -13.16 12.03 -2.28
CA GLY A 6 -11.74 11.67 -2.37
C GLY A 6 -10.80 12.74 -1.81
N LYS A 7 -11.19 14.01 -1.83
CA LYS A 7 -10.34 15.15 -1.44
C LYS A 7 -10.45 15.59 0.02
N ILE A 8 -11.44 15.10 0.76
CA ILE A 8 -11.69 15.52 2.15
C ILE A 8 -11.48 14.40 3.18
N VAL A 9 -11.33 13.16 2.72
CA VAL A 9 -11.11 12.01 3.61
C VAL A 9 -9.78 12.18 4.33
N ALA A 10 -9.81 12.17 5.66
CA ALA A 10 -8.59 12.15 6.47
C ALA A 10 -8.15 10.71 6.79
N ASP A 11 -9.12 9.80 6.92
CA ASP A 11 -8.87 8.42 7.33
C ASP A 11 -9.59 7.45 6.39
N ALA A 12 -8.83 6.58 5.74
CA ALA A 12 -9.32 5.56 4.83
C ALA A 12 -8.93 4.17 5.32
N ARG A 13 -9.91 3.26 5.26
CA ARG A 13 -9.72 1.82 5.43
C ARG A 13 -10.41 1.13 4.26
N ILE A 14 -9.65 0.43 3.45
CA ILE A 14 -10.12 -0.15 2.20
C ILE A 14 -10.15 -1.66 2.35
N VAL A 15 -11.35 -2.21 2.50
CA VAL A 15 -11.56 -3.66 2.48
C VAL A 15 -11.76 -4.09 1.04
N ILE A 16 -10.96 -5.03 0.56
CA ILE A 16 -10.94 -5.42 -0.85
C ILE A 16 -10.93 -6.93 -1.02
N ASN A 17 -11.79 -7.45 -1.91
CA ASN A 17 -11.60 -8.79 -2.44
C ASN A 17 -10.47 -8.77 -3.48
N SER A 18 -9.24 -8.99 -3.02
CA SER A 18 -8.03 -8.84 -3.83
C SER A 18 -7.90 -9.89 -4.93
N LEU A 19 -8.71 -10.96 -4.93
CA LEU A 19 -8.75 -11.96 -6.00
C LEU A 19 -9.92 -11.77 -6.98
N SER A 20 -10.62 -10.63 -6.91
CA SER A 20 -11.68 -10.26 -7.86
C SER A 20 -11.21 -9.13 -8.75
N LEU A 21 -11.12 -9.38 -10.06
CA LEU A 21 -10.74 -8.37 -11.04
C LEU A 21 -11.60 -7.09 -10.95
N GLU A 22 -12.91 -7.23 -10.82
CA GLU A 22 -13.83 -6.10 -10.68
C GLU A 22 -13.51 -5.28 -9.42
N CYS A 23 -13.26 -5.96 -8.29
CA CYS A 23 -12.91 -5.28 -7.05
C CYS A 23 -11.53 -4.61 -7.13
N MET A 24 -10.58 -5.20 -7.86
CA MET A 24 -9.28 -4.58 -8.13
C MET A 24 -9.44 -3.31 -8.98
N GLU A 25 -10.27 -3.33 -10.03
CA GLU A 25 -10.54 -2.13 -10.84
C GLU A 25 -11.15 -1.00 -10.00
N GLU A 26 -12.12 -1.32 -9.14
CA GLU A 26 -12.71 -0.36 -8.19
C GLU A 26 -11.69 0.18 -7.19
N PHE A 27 -10.81 -0.70 -6.68
CA PHE A 27 -9.73 -0.32 -5.77
C PHE A 27 -8.73 0.64 -6.42
N ILE A 28 -8.31 0.37 -7.65
CA ILE A 28 -7.43 1.27 -8.40
C ILE A 28 -8.11 2.61 -8.66
N HIS A 29 -9.42 2.60 -8.95
CA HIS A 29 -10.17 3.84 -9.06
C HIS A 29 -10.17 4.63 -7.74
N LEU A 30 -10.37 3.95 -6.61
CA LEU A 30 -10.34 4.57 -5.28
C LEU A 30 -8.95 5.14 -4.94
N LEU A 31 -7.88 4.39 -5.22
CA LEU A 31 -6.51 4.87 -5.00
C LEU A 31 -6.19 6.11 -5.84
N ARG A 32 -6.66 6.18 -7.11
CA ARG A 32 -6.53 7.40 -7.93
C ARG A 32 -7.24 8.61 -7.34
N LEU A 33 -8.38 8.42 -6.68
CA LEU A 33 -9.07 9.51 -6.00
C LEU A 33 -8.32 9.98 -4.74
N LEU A 34 -7.65 9.04 -4.05
CA LEU A 34 -6.87 9.32 -2.85
C LEU A 34 -5.48 9.90 -3.15
N SER A 35 -4.87 9.59 -4.30
CA SER A 35 -3.55 10.12 -4.67
C SER A 35 -3.51 11.63 -4.78
N ASP A 36 -4.65 12.25 -5.09
CA ASP A 36 -4.80 13.71 -5.18
C ASP A 36 -5.26 14.34 -3.84
N ASN A 37 -5.33 13.55 -2.76
CA ASN A 37 -5.86 13.97 -1.47
C ASN A 37 -4.77 14.41 -0.49
N ASN A 38 -4.58 15.71 -0.36
CA ASN A 38 -3.63 16.30 0.60
C ASN A 38 -4.11 16.23 2.07
N ASN A 39 -5.35 15.81 2.33
CA ASN A 39 -5.89 15.68 3.69
C ASN A 39 -5.75 14.27 4.25
N LEU A 40 -5.37 13.27 3.44
CA LEU A 40 -5.24 11.89 3.88
C LEU A 40 -4.11 11.75 4.89
N ARG A 41 -4.46 11.30 6.10
CA ARG A 41 -3.54 11.06 7.22
C ARG A 41 -3.46 9.58 7.60
N SER A 42 -4.46 8.78 7.25
CA SER A 42 -4.48 7.37 7.55
C SER A 42 -4.95 6.57 6.34
N LEU A 43 -4.21 5.52 6.00
CA LEU A 43 -4.58 4.56 4.98
C LEU A 43 -4.27 3.13 5.44
N TYR A 44 -5.32 2.31 5.59
CA TYR A 44 -5.21 0.89 5.88
C TYR A 44 -5.80 0.09 4.73
N LEU A 45 -4.99 -0.82 4.17
CA LEU A 45 -5.47 -1.82 3.22
C LEU A 45 -5.88 -3.09 3.99
N GLU A 46 -6.99 -3.69 3.59
CA GLU A 46 -7.51 -4.93 4.18
C GLU A 46 -7.99 -5.87 3.08
N PRO A 47 -7.05 -6.54 2.41
CA PRO A 47 -7.39 -7.51 1.39
C PRO A 47 -7.97 -8.78 2.02
N THR A 48 -8.76 -9.50 1.24
CA THR A 48 -9.19 -10.86 1.58
C THR A 48 -8.07 -11.89 1.50
N HIS A 49 -7.02 -11.61 0.72
CA HIS A 49 -5.90 -12.53 0.46
C HIS A 49 -4.58 -11.75 0.48
N CYS A 50 -3.46 -12.45 0.65
CA CYS A 50 -2.13 -11.83 0.73
C CYS A 50 -1.53 -11.48 -0.64
N ARG A 51 -2.31 -11.53 -1.72
CA ARG A 51 -1.89 -11.13 -3.08
C ARG A 51 -3.05 -10.50 -3.85
N PHE A 52 -2.72 -9.85 -4.95
CA PHE A 52 -3.65 -9.32 -5.93
C PHE A 52 -3.86 -10.28 -7.11
N ASP A 53 -5.07 -10.31 -7.64
CA ASP A 53 -5.33 -10.88 -8.96
C ASP A 53 -4.63 -10.01 -10.00
N VAL A 54 -3.84 -10.62 -10.87
CA VAL A 54 -3.08 -9.90 -11.90
C VAL A 54 -3.83 -10.03 -13.23
N PRO A 55 -4.11 -8.92 -13.96
CA PRO A 55 -4.78 -9.01 -15.25
C PRO A 55 -4.02 -9.94 -16.18
N TYR A 56 -4.73 -10.84 -16.88
CA TYR A 56 -4.11 -11.82 -17.79
C TYR A 56 -3.13 -11.23 -18.81
N LYS A 57 -3.29 -9.94 -19.16
CA LYS A 57 -2.42 -9.21 -20.08
C LYS A 57 -1.03 -8.90 -19.51
N CYS A 58 -0.88 -8.90 -18.18
CA CYS A 58 0.35 -8.58 -17.47
C CYS A 58 1.16 -9.83 -17.06
N ILE A 59 0.63 -11.05 -17.28
CA ILE A 59 1.28 -12.30 -16.86
C ILE A 59 2.63 -12.54 -17.59
N ASN A 60 2.85 -11.90 -18.74
CA ASN A 60 4.09 -11.99 -19.52
C ASN A 60 4.95 -10.71 -19.50
N SER A 61 4.52 -9.67 -18.77
CA SER A 61 5.33 -8.49 -18.54
C SER A 61 6.13 -8.71 -17.26
N ASN A 62 7.44 -8.45 -17.28
CA ASN A 62 8.28 -8.39 -16.08
C ASN A 62 7.97 -7.11 -15.26
N GLU A 63 6.69 -6.74 -15.13
CA GLU A 63 6.25 -5.55 -14.41
C GLU A 63 5.99 -5.95 -12.95
N ASP A 64 6.79 -5.39 -12.04
CA ASP A 64 6.68 -5.65 -10.60
C ASP A 64 5.42 -5.00 -9.98
N ASP A 65 4.76 -4.06 -10.67
CA ASP A 65 3.54 -3.36 -10.25
C ASP A 65 2.50 -3.30 -11.38
N PRO A 66 1.86 -4.44 -11.73
CA PRO A 66 0.98 -4.56 -12.91
C PRO A 66 -0.28 -3.69 -12.84
N TRP A 67 -0.66 -3.26 -11.63
CA TRP A 67 -1.79 -2.37 -11.39
C TRP A 67 -1.41 -0.90 -11.26
N GLY A 68 -0.11 -0.59 -11.19
CA GLY A 68 0.37 0.75 -10.89
C GLY A 68 0.02 1.21 -9.47
N ILE A 69 -0.18 0.30 -8.52
CA ILE A 69 -0.58 0.60 -7.14
C ILE A 69 0.45 1.49 -6.47
N MET A 70 1.74 1.22 -6.64
CA MET A 70 2.78 2.03 -6.02
C MET A 70 2.77 3.45 -6.59
N SER A 71 2.58 3.60 -7.90
CA SER A 71 2.48 4.93 -8.52
C SER A 71 1.34 5.78 -7.94
N LEU A 72 0.27 5.13 -7.47
CA LEU A 72 -0.89 5.78 -6.85
C LEU A 72 -0.72 5.99 -5.34
N LEU A 73 0.00 5.09 -4.67
CA LEU A 73 0.28 5.20 -3.24
C LEU A 73 1.34 6.26 -2.93
N LEU A 74 2.41 6.35 -3.74
CA LEU A 74 3.55 7.24 -3.48
C LEU A 74 3.15 8.70 -3.18
N PRO A 75 2.22 9.33 -3.93
CA PRO A 75 1.75 10.70 -3.62
C PRO A 75 1.06 10.83 -2.25
N CYS A 76 0.46 9.76 -1.73
CA CYS A 76 -0.23 9.77 -0.44
C CYS A 76 0.75 9.76 0.74
N LEU A 77 1.86 9.01 0.63
CA LEU A 77 2.73 8.66 1.75
C LEU A 77 3.28 9.84 2.57
N PRO A 78 3.72 10.97 1.99
CA PRO A 78 4.32 12.07 2.75
C PRO A 78 3.39 12.74 3.78
N ASN A 79 2.07 12.56 3.62
CA ASN A 79 1.06 13.14 4.51
C ASN A 79 0.53 12.15 5.55
N LEU A 80 0.87 10.86 5.42
CA LEU A 80 0.35 9.84 6.32
C LEU A 80 1.00 9.90 7.70
N VAL A 81 0.14 9.74 8.70
CA VAL A 81 0.46 9.50 10.12
C VAL A 81 0.32 8.01 10.43
N LYS A 82 -0.56 7.30 9.70
CA LYS A 82 -0.81 5.87 9.86
C LYS A 82 -0.89 5.19 8.50
N PHE A 83 -0.17 4.09 8.33
CA PHE A 83 -0.16 3.34 7.08
C PHE A 83 -0.08 1.83 7.32
N SER A 84 -0.79 1.04 6.52
CA SER A 84 -0.63 -0.41 6.50
C SER A 84 -0.87 -1.01 5.13
N ILE A 85 0.00 -1.97 4.75
CA ILE A 85 -0.11 -2.76 3.51
C ILE A 85 -1.07 -3.96 3.63
N GLY A 86 -1.68 -4.19 4.80
CA GLY A 86 -2.73 -5.20 4.93
C GLY A 86 -2.29 -6.66 4.72
N CYS A 87 -1.05 -7.01 5.08
CA CYS A 87 -0.51 -8.36 4.87
C CYS A 87 -0.32 -8.80 3.41
N ILE A 88 -0.28 -7.84 2.47
CA ILE A 88 -0.10 -8.12 1.03
C ILE A 88 1.37 -8.37 0.72
N GLU A 89 1.69 -9.55 0.20
CA GLU A 89 3.00 -9.94 -0.28
C GLU A 89 3.49 -9.06 -1.42
N ASP A 90 2.65 -8.78 -2.42
CA ASP A 90 3.01 -7.98 -3.60
C ASP A 90 3.53 -6.58 -3.21
N LEU A 91 3.01 -5.99 -2.13
CA LEU A 91 3.46 -4.69 -1.62
C LEU A 91 4.72 -4.80 -0.75
N SER A 92 5.05 -5.99 -0.25
CA SER A 92 6.25 -6.17 0.58
C SER A 92 7.54 -5.91 -0.20
N TYR A 93 7.53 -6.17 -1.51
CA TYR A 93 8.65 -5.87 -2.42
C TYR A 93 8.99 -4.37 -2.50
N PHE A 94 8.06 -3.50 -2.13
CA PHE A 94 8.21 -2.04 -2.19
C PHE A 94 8.42 -1.40 -0.82
N ILE A 95 8.66 -2.18 0.24
CA ILE A 95 8.79 -1.63 1.61
C ILE A 95 9.86 -0.54 1.69
N GLU A 96 11.01 -0.71 1.03
CA GLU A 96 12.03 0.34 1.03
C GLU A 96 11.54 1.65 0.43
N ASP A 97 10.85 1.59 -0.71
CA ASP A 97 10.32 2.78 -1.38
C ASP A 97 9.22 3.42 -0.55
N ILE A 98 8.36 2.61 0.08
CA ILE A 98 7.35 3.08 1.03
C ILE A 98 8.03 3.85 2.18
N LEU A 99 9.03 3.25 2.82
CA LEU A 99 9.74 3.86 3.95
C LEU A 99 10.46 5.16 3.56
N LYS A 100 11.05 5.22 2.35
CA LYS A 100 11.73 6.41 1.83
C LYS A 100 10.78 7.59 1.55
N HIS A 101 9.50 7.32 1.28
CA HIS A 101 8.51 8.35 0.93
C HIS A 101 7.60 8.76 2.10
N LEU A 102 7.53 7.96 3.15
CA LEU A 102 6.86 8.34 4.39
C LEU A 102 7.63 9.46 5.10
N ASP A 103 6.92 10.34 5.80
CA ASP A 103 7.54 11.33 6.68
C ASP A 103 7.79 10.73 8.08
N PRO A 104 9.05 10.40 8.43
CA PRO A 104 9.35 9.70 9.68
C PRO A 104 9.01 10.52 10.93
N ASN A 105 8.86 11.85 10.82
CA ASN A 105 8.48 12.71 11.94
C ASN A 105 6.97 12.78 12.17
N LYS A 106 6.16 12.22 11.28
CA LYS A 106 4.69 12.21 11.39
C LYS A 106 4.14 10.84 11.72
N VAL A 107 4.76 9.80 11.17
CA VAL A 107 4.24 8.44 11.25
C VAL A 107 4.31 7.91 12.68
N THR A 108 3.17 7.38 13.14
CA THR A 108 3.01 6.76 14.47
C THR A 108 2.62 5.30 14.38
N HIS A 109 2.03 4.86 13.27
CA HIS A 109 1.56 3.49 13.07
C HIS A 109 2.00 2.99 11.69
N LEU A 110 2.72 1.87 11.67
CA LEU A 110 3.12 1.16 10.45
C LEU A 110 2.71 -0.31 10.55
N GLY A 111 1.95 -0.78 9.56
CA GLY A 111 1.69 -2.20 9.35
C GLY A 111 2.39 -2.67 8.08
N LEU A 112 3.60 -3.21 8.21
CA LEU A 112 4.47 -3.64 7.10
C LEU A 112 4.56 -5.17 6.98
N ALA A 113 4.01 -5.92 7.94
CA ALA A 113 3.93 -7.37 7.81
C ALA A 113 3.22 -7.78 6.51
N SER A 114 3.72 -8.84 5.89
CA SER A 114 3.10 -9.57 4.78
C SER A 114 2.97 -11.06 5.11
N VAL A 115 2.05 -11.73 4.41
CA VAL A 115 1.91 -13.18 4.45
C VAL A 115 2.36 -13.74 3.10
N LYS A 116 3.14 -14.81 3.10
CA LYS A 116 3.58 -15.46 1.86
C LYS A 116 2.44 -16.29 1.27
N ASP A 117 2.17 -16.10 -0.02
CA ASP A 117 1.15 -16.81 -0.80
C ASP A 117 1.62 -18.22 -1.18
N ASP A 118 2.84 -18.35 -1.71
CA ASP A 118 3.46 -19.65 -2.00
C ASP A 118 4.70 -19.89 -1.12
N PRO A 119 4.59 -20.73 -0.07
CA PRO A 119 5.71 -21.03 0.83
C PRO A 119 6.82 -21.85 0.16
N VAL A 120 6.55 -22.49 -0.99
CA VAL A 120 7.54 -23.30 -1.71
C VAL A 120 8.41 -22.43 -2.61
N ASN A 121 7.83 -21.37 -3.19
CA ASN A 121 8.52 -20.46 -4.10
C ASN A 121 8.93 -19.15 -3.39
N TYR A 122 9.85 -19.28 -2.43
CA TYR A 122 10.28 -18.15 -1.60
C TYR A 122 11.28 -17.25 -2.34
N GLN A 123 10.81 -16.14 -2.91
CA GLN A 123 11.67 -15.00 -3.14
C GLN A 123 11.90 -14.26 -1.81
N TYR A 124 13.16 -14.18 -1.39
CA TYR A 124 13.56 -13.39 -0.24
C TYR A 124 13.31 -11.91 -0.52
N CYS A 125 12.33 -11.35 0.18
CA CYS A 125 12.15 -9.91 0.29
C CYS A 125 12.73 -9.49 1.64
N CYS A 126 13.78 -8.67 1.62
CA CYS A 126 14.35 -8.03 2.80
C CYS A 126 14.53 -6.54 2.51
N PHE A 127 14.33 -5.71 3.52
CA PHE A 127 14.63 -4.28 3.46
C PHE A 127 15.71 -3.95 4.50
N ASP A 128 16.45 -2.86 4.27
CA ASP A 128 17.42 -2.37 5.25
C ASP A 128 16.72 -1.85 6.53
N PRO A 129 16.90 -2.49 7.70
CA PRO A 129 16.25 -2.06 8.93
C PRO A 129 16.67 -0.66 9.39
N GLU A 130 17.82 -0.14 8.94
CA GLU A 130 18.26 1.24 9.23
C GLU A 130 17.28 2.29 8.67
N LEU A 131 16.46 1.92 7.67
CA LEU A 131 15.39 2.79 7.15
C LEU A 131 14.31 3.11 8.20
N LEU A 132 14.19 2.30 9.26
CA LEU A 132 13.26 2.56 10.36
C LEU A 132 13.84 3.50 11.43
N ALA A 133 15.16 3.65 11.50
CA ALA A 133 15.82 4.46 12.53
C ALA A 133 15.30 5.91 12.63
N PRO A 134 14.93 6.61 11.53
CA PRO A 134 14.41 7.97 11.61
C PRO A 134 13.01 8.09 12.24
N PHE A 135 12.22 7.01 12.33
CA PHE A 135 10.82 7.03 12.76
C PHE A 135 10.66 7.14 14.28
N ASN A 136 11.02 8.29 14.84
CA ASN A 136 11.10 8.53 16.28
C ASN A 136 9.76 8.60 17.03
N LYS A 137 8.63 8.69 16.31
CA LYS A 137 7.27 8.72 16.89
C LYS A 137 6.49 7.42 16.70
N LEU A 138 7.16 6.38 16.22
CA LEU A 138 6.52 5.11 15.91
C LEU A 138 6.09 4.41 17.22
N GLU A 139 4.78 4.27 17.39
CA GLU A 139 4.16 3.63 18.57
C GLU A 139 3.79 2.17 18.27
N VAL A 140 3.40 1.90 17.02
CA VAL A 140 2.92 0.60 16.56
C VAL A 140 3.68 0.20 15.29
N ILE A 141 4.34 -0.96 15.35
CA ILE A 141 4.95 -1.65 14.21
C ILE A 141 4.35 -3.06 14.20
N ILE A 142 3.60 -3.37 13.14
CA ILE A 142 2.96 -4.67 12.95
C ILE A 142 3.46 -5.30 11.66
#